data_AF-A0A7Y0BGB3-F1
#
_entry.id   AF-A0A7Y0BGB3-F1
#
_cell.length_a   1.000
_cell.length_b   1.000
_cell.length_c   1.000
_cell.angle_alpha   90.00
_cell.angle_beta   90.00
_cell.angle_gamma   90.00
#
_symmetry.space_group_name_H-M   'P 1'
#
loop_
_entity.id
_entity.type
_entity.pdbx_description
1 polymer ?
#
loop_
_entity_poly.entity_id
_entity_poly.type
_entity_poly.pdbx_seq_one_letter_code
_entity_poly.pdbx_strand_id
1 'polypeptide(L)'
;MHTLIRQIAVEIKAHEHQVKAAVELIDGGATVPFIARYRKEATGGLDDIQLRELEFRLGYLRELDARRGAVLKSIDEQGKLTPELRAAIEFAATKQDLEDLYLPYKPRRRTKGQIAREAGIEPLADKLFANPSLNPSEEALAFVNAE
;
A
#
# COMPACT_ATOMS: atom_id res chain seq x y z
N MET A 1 -0.15 1.44 -15.74
CA MET A 1 -1.26 2.21 -16.35
C MET A 1 -1.83 1.57 -17.62
N HIS A 2 -1.01 1.29 -18.65
CA HIS A 2 -1.50 0.59 -19.86
C HIS A 2 -2.18 -0.75 -19.57
N THR A 3 -1.64 -1.54 -18.63
CA THR A 3 -2.24 -2.83 -18.23
C THR A 3 -3.62 -2.67 -17.58
N LEU A 4 -3.84 -1.64 -16.76
CA LEU A 4 -5.13 -1.38 -16.12
C LEU A 4 -6.20 -1.03 -17.14
N ILE A 5 -5.86 -0.13 -18.08
CA ILE A 5 -6.80 0.31 -19.12
C ILE A 5 -7.29 -0.90 -19.92
N ARG A 6 -6.36 -1.77 -20.33
CA ARG A 6 -6.69 -3.00 -21.05
C ARG A 6 -7.55 -3.95 -20.23
N GLN A 7 -7.21 -4.16 -18.96
CA GLN A 7 -7.98 -5.02 -18.07
C GLN A 7 -9.42 -4.51 -17.90
N ILE A 8 -9.58 -3.23 -17.57
CA ILE A 8 -10.89 -2.60 -17.39
C ILE A 8 -11.71 -2.64 -18.69
N ALA A 9 -11.06 -2.40 -19.84
CA ALA A 9 -11.72 -2.46 -21.15
C ALA A 9 -12.36 -3.85 -21.40
N VAL A 10 -11.65 -4.92 -21.05
CA VAL A 10 -12.19 -6.28 -21.12
C VAL A 10 -13.34 -6.48 -20.12
N GLU A 11 -13.16 -6.06 -18.86
CA GLU A 11 -14.15 -6.23 -17.79
C GLU A 11 -15.49 -5.54 -18.12
N ILE A 12 -15.46 -4.31 -18.67
CA ILE A 12 -16.68 -3.54 -18.98
C ILE A 12 -17.15 -3.68 -20.44
N LYS A 13 -16.49 -4.54 -21.23
CA LYS A 13 -16.77 -4.77 -22.67
C LYS A 13 -16.71 -3.48 -23.50
N ALA A 14 -15.65 -2.70 -23.31
CA ALA A 14 -15.38 -1.47 -24.03
C ALA A 14 -14.02 -1.51 -24.74
N HIS A 15 -13.73 -0.50 -25.55
CA HIS A 15 -12.41 -0.32 -26.15
C HIS A 15 -11.47 0.44 -25.20
N GLU A 16 -10.17 0.15 -25.29
CA GLU A 16 -9.15 0.81 -24.45
C GLU A 16 -9.17 2.34 -24.55
N HIS A 17 -9.46 2.90 -25.74
CA HIS A 17 -9.54 4.35 -25.91
C HIS A 17 -10.72 4.98 -25.14
N GLN A 18 -11.85 4.27 -25.03
CA GLN A 18 -13.02 4.73 -24.27
C GLN A 18 -12.70 4.76 -22.78
N VAL A 19 -12.06 3.69 -22.29
CA VAL A 19 -11.60 3.60 -20.90
C VAL A 19 -10.59 4.70 -20.60
N LYS A 20 -9.60 4.90 -21.49
CA LYS A 20 -8.59 5.95 -21.33
C LYS A 20 -9.23 7.34 -21.21
N ALA A 21 -10.16 7.68 -22.10
CA ALA A 21 -10.85 8.96 -22.05
C ALA A 21 -11.70 9.14 -20.76
N ALA A 22 -12.40 8.09 -20.32
CA ALA A 22 -13.15 8.12 -19.08
C ALA A 22 -12.24 8.28 -17.85
N VAL A 23 -11.10 7.59 -17.81
CA VAL A 23 -10.09 7.73 -16.75
C VAL A 23 -9.56 9.16 -16.69
N GLU A 24 -9.21 9.76 -17.82
CA GLU A 24 -8.73 11.16 -17.88
C GLU A 24 -9.78 12.15 -17.32
N LEU A 25 -11.06 11.92 -17.59
CA LEU A 25 -12.14 12.75 -17.05
C LEU A 25 -12.30 12.56 -15.54
N ILE A 26 -12.28 11.32 -15.04
CA ILE A 26 -12.38 11.01 -13.61
C ILE A 26 -11.19 11.59 -12.85
N ASP A 27 -9.98 11.45 -13.38
CA ASP A 27 -8.77 12.05 -12.80
C ASP A 27 -8.81 13.57 -12.80
N GLY A 28 -9.50 14.17 -13.77
CA GLY A 28 -9.83 15.59 -13.82
C GLY A 28 -10.96 16.01 -12.88
N GLY A 29 -11.50 15.10 -12.06
CA GLY A 29 -12.54 15.37 -11.07
C GLY A 29 -13.97 15.32 -11.61
N ALA A 30 -14.20 14.85 -12.84
CA ALA A 30 -15.55 14.67 -13.37
C ALA A 30 -16.24 13.48 -12.71
N THR A 31 -17.49 13.65 -12.30
CA THR A 31 -18.29 12.58 -11.71
C THR A 31 -18.93 11.69 -12.78
N VAL A 32 -19.22 10.42 -12.46
CA VAL A 32 -19.90 9.50 -13.40
C VAL A 32 -21.19 10.09 -14.01
N PRO A 33 -22.14 10.66 -13.23
CA PRO A 33 -23.33 11.28 -13.81
C PRO A 33 -23.03 12.44 -14.76
N PHE A 34 -21.98 13.21 -14.49
CA PHE A 34 -21.55 14.28 -15.38
C PHE A 34 -20.97 13.73 -16.69
N ILE A 35 -20.14 12.69 -16.62
CA ILE A 35 -19.54 12.06 -17.79
C ILE A 35 -20.63 11.44 -18.68
N ALA A 36 -21.52 10.64 -18.08
CA ALA A 36 -22.61 9.96 -18.79
C ALA A 36 -23.52 10.94 -19.54
N ARG A 37 -23.75 12.13 -18.98
CA ARG A 37 -24.66 13.13 -19.54
C ARG A 37 -24.00 14.13 -20.49
N TYR A 38 -22.79 14.58 -20.19
CA TYR A 38 -22.17 15.73 -20.85
C TYR A 38 -20.84 15.40 -21.58
N ARG A 39 -20.30 14.19 -21.40
CA ARG A 39 -19.04 13.74 -22.04
C ARG A 39 -19.20 12.41 -22.78
N LYS A 40 -20.42 12.15 -23.28
CA LYS A 40 -20.74 10.93 -24.01
C LYS A 40 -19.88 10.74 -25.26
N GLU A 41 -19.66 11.81 -26.03
CA GLU A 41 -18.81 11.73 -27.23
C GLU A 41 -17.34 11.46 -26.91
N ALA A 42 -16.81 12.11 -25.85
CA ALA A 42 -15.43 11.93 -25.42
C ALA A 42 -15.12 10.50 -25.00
N THR A 43 -16.08 9.80 -24.39
CA THR A 43 -15.96 8.40 -23.96
C THR A 43 -16.41 7.40 -25.03
N GLY A 44 -16.78 7.85 -26.23
CA GLY A 44 -17.30 6.97 -27.27
C GLY A 44 -18.62 6.28 -26.90
N GLY A 45 -19.42 6.88 -26.03
CA GLY A 45 -20.76 6.41 -25.71
C GLY A 45 -20.89 5.45 -24.52
N LEU A 46 -19.91 5.38 -23.61
CA LEU A 46 -20.05 4.60 -22.38
C LEU A 46 -21.30 5.02 -21.60
N ASP A 47 -22.08 4.02 -21.15
CA ASP A 47 -23.27 4.26 -20.34
C ASP A 47 -22.98 4.37 -18.84
N ASP A 48 -23.99 4.71 -18.04
CA ASP A 48 -23.86 4.90 -16.58
C ASP A 48 -23.39 3.63 -15.86
N ILE A 49 -23.81 2.45 -16.34
CA ILE A 49 -23.43 1.16 -15.73
C ILE A 49 -21.95 0.90 -15.99
N GLN A 50 -21.51 1.07 -17.24
CA GLN A 50 -20.11 0.91 -17.63
C GLN A 50 -19.19 1.91 -16.91
N LEU A 51 -19.63 3.17 -16.77
CA LEU A 51 -18.83 4.21 -16.10
C LEU A 51 -18.70 3.97 -14.59
N ARG A 52 -19.76 3.50 -13.92
CA ARG A 52 -19.68 3.13 -12.49
C ARG A 52 -18.77 1.93 -12.27
N GLU A 53 -18.88 0.91 -13.11
CA GLU A 53 -17.99 -0.25 -13.03
C GLU A 53 -16.54 0.16 -13.29
N LEU A 54 -16.29 1.00 -14.31
CA LEU A 54 -14.98 1.56 -14.58
C LEU A 54 -14.41 2.30 -13.38
N GLU A 55 -15.18 3.21 -12.76
CA GLU A 55 -14.73 3.99 -11.60
C GLU A 55 -14.36 3.07 -10.42
N PHE A 56 -15.22 2.10 -10.12
CA PHE A 56 -14.98 1.11 -9.07
C PHE A 56 -13.71 0.28 -9.33
N ARG A 57 -13.59 -0.29 -10.54
CA ARG A 57 -12.46 -1.13 -10.93
C ARG A 57 -11.15 -0.35 -10.99
N LEU A 58 -11.19 0.88 -11.51
CA LEU A 58 -10.03 1.78 -11.52
C LEU A 58 -9.50 2.04 -10.11
N GLY A 59 -10.40 2.34 -9.15
CA GLY A 59 -10.03 2.52 -7.75
C GLY A 59 -9.39 1.28 -7.17
N TYR A 60 -10.04 0.11 -7.32
CA TYR A 60 -9.52 -1.16 -6.82
C TYR A 60 -8.12 -1.49 -7.37
N LEU A 61 -7.93 -1.36 -8.68
CA LEU A 61 -6.67 -1.72 -9.35
C LEU A 61 -5.55 -0.73 -8.99
N ARG A 62 -5.85 0.56 -8.82
CA ARG A 62 -4.87 1.55 -8.34
C ARG A 62 -4.42 1.24 -6.92
N GLU A 63 -5.34 0.89 -6.04
CA GLU A 63 -5.00 0.49 -4.67
C GLU A 63 -4.15 -0.79 -4.65
N LEU A 64 -4.48 -1.77 -5.49
CA LEU A 64 -3.68 -2.99 -5.64
C LEU A 64 -2.27 -2.68 -6.14
N ASP A 65 -2.12 -1.85 -7.17
CA ASP A 65 -0.81 -1.44 -7.72
C ASP A 65 0.02 -0.67 -6.69
N ALA A 66 -0.58 0.30 -5.99
CA ALA A 66 0.08 1.05 -4.94
C ALA A 66 0.56 0.13 -3.82
N ARG A 67 -0.30 -0.81 -3.40
CA ARG A 67 0.04 -1.80 -2.37
C ARG A 67 1.16 -2.72 -2.84
N ARG A 68 1.12 -3.17 -4.09
CA ARG A 68 2.15 -4.02 -4.71
C ARG A 68 3.52 -3.34 -4.67
N GLY A 69 3.58 -2.06 -5.05
CA GLY A 69 4.81 -1.28 -4.96
C GLY A 69 5.36 -1.20 -3.53
N ALA A 70 4.48 -0.98 -2.55
CA ALA A 70 4.87 -0.95 -1.13
C ALA A 70 5.38 -2.31 -0.62
N VAL A 71 4.74 -3.41 -1.03
CA VAL A 71 5.16 -4.78 -0.68
C VAL A 71 6.53 -5.09 -1.29
N LEU A 72 6.73 -4.83 -2.59
CA LEU A 72 8.01 -5.03 -3.25
C LEU A 72 9.12 -4.27 -2.53
N LYS A 73 8.91 -2.98 -2.26
CA LYS A 73 9.87 -2.13 -1.54
C LYS A 73 10.19 -2.70 -0.15
N SER A 74 9.18 -3.07 0.63
CA SER A 74 9.36 -3.62 1.99
C SER A 74 10.18 -4.93 2.01
N ILE A 75 9.99 -5.79 1.01
CA ILE A 75 10.73 -7.05 0.90
C ILE A 75 12.16 -6.81 0.39
N ASP A 76 12.33 -5.87 -0.55
CA ASP A 76 13.63 -5.47 -1.09
C ASP A 76 14.52 -4.83 -0.02
N GLU A 77 13.96 -3.96 0.83
CA GLU A 77 14.64 -3.36 1.99
C GLU A 77 15.13 -4.41 3.01
N GLN A 78 14.53 -5.60 3.03
CA GLN A 78 14.98 -6.73 3.84
C GLN A 78 16.04 -7.60 3.15
N GLY A 79 16.37 -7.32 1.88
CA GLY A 79 17.27 -8.14 1.06
C GLY A 79 16.70 -9.51 0.68
N LYS A 80 15.37 -9.67 0.74
CA LYS A 80 14.69 -10.97 0.55
C LYS A 80 13.94 -11.09 -0.78
N LEU A 81 14.02 -10.08 -1.64
CA LEU A 81 13.27 -10.06 -2.90
C LEU A 81 13.97 -10.87 -3.98
N THR A 82 13.64 -12.15 -4.10
CA THR A 82 14.14 -12.99 -5.20
C THR A 82 13.42 -12.67 -6.52
N PRO A 83 14.02 -13.00 -7.69
CA PRO A 83 13.36 -12.84 -8.99
C PRO A 83 12.00 -13.57 -9.07
N GLU A 84 11.90 -14.76 -8.50
CA GLU A 84 10.68 -15.57 -8.51
C GLU A 84 9.59 -14.92 -7.64
N LEU A 85 9.96 -14.41 -6.47
CA LEU A 85 9.03 -13.71 -5.58
C LEU A 85 8.56 -12.38 -6.17
N ARG A 86 9.47 -11.63 -6.81
CA ARG A 86 9.12 -10.42 -7.56
C ARG A 86 8.07 -10.73 -8.62
N ALA A 87 8.30 -11.76 -9.43
CA ALA A 87 7.34 -12.18 -10.45
C ALA A 87 5.99 -12.57 -9.82
N ALA A 88 5.99 -13.37 -8.76
CA ALA A 88 4.75 -13.76 -8.07
C ALA A 88 3.95 -12.55 -7.55
N ILE A 89 4.64 -11.54 -6.99
CA ILE A 89 4.02 -10.30 -6.52
C ILE A 89 3.50 -9.43 -7.68
N GLU A 90 4.26 -9.35 -8.79
CA GLU A 90 3.85 -8.64 -10.01
C GLU A 90 2.60 -9.24 -10.65
N PHE A 91 2.47 -10.57 -10.62
CA PHE A 91 1.31 -11.29 -11.18
C PHE A 91 0.19 -11.56 -10.16
N ALA A 92 0.31 -11.12 -8.91
CA ALA A 92 -0.76 -11.25 -7.92
C ALA A 92 -2.05 -10.58 -8.40
N ALA A 93 -3.10 -11.38 -8.59
CA ALA A 93 -4.35 -10.96 -9.23
C ALA A 93 -5.28 -10.21 -8.27
N THR A 94 -5.23 -10.55 -6.98
CA THR A 94 -6.07 -9.93 -5.94
C THR A 94 -5.25 -9.34 -4.81
N LYS A 95 -5.88 -8.44 -4.04
CA LYS A 95 -5.31 -7.93 -2.79
C LYS A 95 -4.99 -9.05 -1.80
N GLN A 96 -5.77 -10.13 -1.80
CA GLN A 96 -5.55 -11.25 -0.89
C GLN A 96 -4.29 -12.03 -1.28
N ASP A 97 -4.15 -12.41 -2.56
CA ASP A 97 -2.94 -13.11 -3.05
C ASP A 97 -1.67 -12.30 -2.73
N LEU A 98 -1.75 -10.97 -2.90
CA LEU A 98 -0.65 -10.08 -2.60
C LEU A 98 -0.29 -10.08 -1.10
N GLU A 99 -1.28 -10.04 -0.21
CA GLU A 99 -1.04 -10.09 1.23
C GLU A 99 -0.53 -11.46 1.69
N ASP A 100 -1.01 -12.55 1.11
CA ASP A 100 -0.55 -13.90 1.42
C ASP A 100 0.94 -14.08 1.05
N LEU A 101 1.36 -13.56 -0.10
CA LEU A 101 2.77 -13.49 -0.51
C LEU A 101 3.60 -12.61 0.42
N TYR A 102 3.03 -11.50 0.90
CA TYR A 102 3.73 -10.56 1.79
C TYR A 102 3.82 -11.05 3.24
N LEU A 103 2.91 -11.92 3.67
CA LEU A 103 2.75 -12.32 5.07
C LEU A 103 4.06 -12.76 5.76
N PRO A 104 4.94 -13.58 5.16
CA PRO A 104 6.20 -13.99 5.78
C PRO A 104 7.21 -12.86 5.98
N TYR A 105 7.06 -11.76 5.25
CA TYR A 105 7.98 -10.63 5.21
C TYR A 105 7.44 -9.41 5.94
N LYS A 106 6.17 -9.43 6.37
CA LYS A 106 5.53 -8.32 7.05
C LYS A 106 6.34 -7.95 8.29
N PRO A 107 6.96 -6.74 8.34
CA PRO A 107 7.78 -6.33 9.45
C PRO A 107 6.96 -6.41 10.74
N ARG A 108 7.49 -7.10 11.74
CA ARG A 108 6.93 -7.02 13.08
C ARG A 108 7.16 -5.61 13.57
N ARG A 109 6.14 -4.99 14.17
CA ARG A 109 6.27 -3.67 14.78
C ARG A 109 7.45 -3.70 15.74
N ARG A 110 8.49 -2.91 15.45
CA ARG A 110 9.50 -2.54 16.44
C ARG A 110 8.78 -1.82 17.56
N THR A 111 8.67 -2.47 18.71
CA THR A 111 8.03 -1.85 19.87
C THR A 111 8.98 -0.83 20.48
N LYS A 112 8.45 0.18 21.18
CA LYS A 112 9.30 1.10 21.97
C LYS A 112 10.23 0.35 22.92
N GLY A 113 9.79 -0.80 23.45
CA GLY A 113 10.63 -1.68 24.26
C GLY A 113 11.77 -2.33 23.49
N GLN A 114 11.55 -2.80 22.26
CA GLN A 114 12.63 -3.32 21.42
C GLN A 114 13.66 -2.24 21.09
N ILE A 115 13.20 -1.05 20.73
CA ILE A 115 14.08 0.11 20.48
C ILE A 115 14.89 0.44 21.75
N ALA A 116 14.25 0.45 22.92
CA ALA A 116 14.93 0.70 24.19
C ALA A 116 15.98 -0.37 24.53
N ARG A 117 15.69 -1.65 24.27
CA ARG A 117 16.66 -2.74 24.44
C ARG A 117 17.86 -2.61 23.52
N GLU A 118 17.62 -2.33 22.24
CA GLU A 118 18.68 -2.11 21.24
C GLU A 118 19.54 -0.87 21.58
N ALA A 119 18.94 0.14 22.20
CA ALA A 119 19.64 1.31 22.74
C ALA A 119 20.36 1.04 24.08
N GLY A 120 20.37 -0.20 24.58
CA GLY A 120 21.07 -0.57 25.80
C GLY A 120 20.38 -0.13 27.11
N ILE A 121 19.08 0.19 27.08
CA ILE A 121 18.32 0.67 28.25
C ILE A 121 17.81 -0.49 29.13
N GLU A 122 17.90 -1.74 28.65
CA GLU A 122 17.45 -2.94 29.40
C GLU A 122 18.02 -3.03 30.83
N PRO A 123 19.32 -2.79 31.08
CA PRO A 123 19.87 -2.83 32.44
C PRO A 123 19.28 -1.78 33.39
N LEU A 124 18.87 -0.61 32.89
CA LEU A 124 18.20 0.41 33.71
C LEU A 124 16.83 -0.09 34.18
N ALA A 125 16.07 -0.71 33.28
CA ALA A 125 14.77 -1.26 33.60
C ALA A 125 14.88 -2.37 34.66
N ASP A 126 15.84 -3.29 34.50
CA ASP A 126 16.09 -4.35 35.47
C ASP A 126 16.52 -3.79 36.83
N LYS A 127 17.39 -2.77 36.84
CA LYS A 127 17.89 -2.14 38.07
C LYS A 127 16.76 -1.46 38.87
N LEU A 128 15.90 -0.68 38.19
CA LEU A 128 14.76 -0.02 38.83
C LEU A 128 13.67 -1.00 39.28
N PHE A 129 13.48 -2.09 38.53
CA PHE A 129 12.55 -3.15 38.90
C PHE A 129 13.03 -3.92 40.15
N ALA A 130 14.32 -4.24 40.22
CA ALA A 130 14.91 -4.98 41.34
C ALA A 130 14.95 -4.17 42.64
N ASN A 131 15.07 -2.83 42.55
CA ASN A 131 15.11 -1.96 43.72
C ASN A 131 14.25 -0.69 43.54
N PRO A 132 12.99 -0.70 44.05
CA PRO A 132 12.08 0.45 43.98
C PRO A 132 12.50 1.69 44.77
N SER A 133 13.52 1.58 45.64
CA SER A 133 14.03 2.73 46.42
C SER A 133 14.99 3.63 45.64
N LEU A 134 15.43 3.20 44.45
CA LEU A 134 16.30 3.99 43.58
C LEU A 134 15.54 5.19 42.99
N ASN A 135 16.25 6.31 42.79
CA ASN A 135 15.71 7.46 42.07
C ASN A 135 15.79 7.22 40.56
N PRO A 136 14.67 7.06 39.83
CA PRO A 136 14.69 6.77 38.40
C PRO A 136 15.41 7.84 37.57
N SER A 137 15.28 9.11 37.94
CA SER A 137 15.86 10.23 37.19
C SER A 137 17.38 10.27 37.31
N GLU A 138 17.93 9.93 38.47
CA GLU A 138 19.38 9.89 38.70
C GLU A 138 20.02 8.70 37.99
N GLU A 139 19.39 7.52 38.09
CA GLU A 139 19.88 6.29 37.45
C GLU A 139 19.81 6.35 35.91
N ALA A 140 18.82 7.06 35.37
CA ALA A 140 18.66 7.22 33.92
C ALA A 140 19.78 8.04 33.27
N LEU A 141 20.50 8.89 34.02
CA LEU A 141 21.57 9.74 33.47
C LEU A 141 22.67 8.92 32.77
N ALA A 142 22.96 7.71 33.26
CA ALA A 142 23.96 6.82 32.69
C ALA A 142 23.54 6.20 31.33
N PHE A 143 22.27 6.33 30.96
CA PHE A 143 21.67 5.74 29.75
C PHE A 143 21.21 6.80 28.74
N VAL A 144 21.50 8.08 29.00
CA VAL A 144 21.22 9.17 28.05
C VAL A 144 22.23 9.10 26.91
N ASN A 145 21.76 8.76 25.72
CA ASN A 145 22.56 8.85 24.49
C ASN A 145 22.32 10.23 23.85
N ALA A 146 23.40 10.94 23.48
CA ALA A 146 23.33 12.32 22.97
C ALA A 146 23.22 12.41 21.43
N GLU A 147 23.21 11.28 20.73
CA GLU A 147 22.97 11.18 19.28
C GLU A 147 21.51 10.88 18.93
#